data_AF-A0A7S4JDC3-F1
#
_entry.id   AF-A0A7S4JDC3-F1
#
_cell.length_a   1.000
_cell.length_b   1.000
_cell.length_c   1.000
_cell.angle_alpha   90.00
_cell.angle_beta   90.00
_cell.angle_gamma   90.00
#
_symmetry.space_group_name_H-M   'P 1'
#
loop_
_entity.id
_entity.type
_entity.pdbx_description
1 polymer ?
#
loop_
_entity_poly.entity_id
_entity_poly.type
_entity_poly.pdbx_seq_one_letter_code
_entity_poly.pdbx_strand_id
1 'polypeptide(L)'
;DVPRSGRFPLSRRRRRRRRRRVLNVGCGTSTIGESLVERLGYAEAVNADVDDEALRTMEARWRERRTAADGKGRSGGDDDGDGDDDRDRDHRVEEDAMKWARLDFSAEGGDEETDELLGGPFDVVLDKSTLDCALCSDDAASGLLCRAYRSLRVPPPAAATADDDDGDGGGGVYFVISFHPKEFILPLLGDCPGAEWDVEHFVVKRDVDIPEHLARRLGAAAGAEGGFDDDEKKDEGDDSGGAKATWEAAEPSDAPATSASTSTSAWTDGTFSPGDEYRRTANVFLCRRRRRIGAGDGDGDDDDATPGGLDRDAVREHVHRTNDEWFRVHNPMVTHAREDDLRGAFKERLAEPNDGGGGSKNDGGAALPLRECYEILFTDAEREHLEYDHFLEDWEAFRESNSSSCGGDAGAEEGEGGMTVEVALRFLEEMQ
;
A
#
# COMPACT_ATOMS: atom_id res chain seq x y z
N ASP A 1 -14.47 49.80 -17.50
CA ASP A 1 -13.01 49.58 -17.52
C ASP A 1 -12.64 48.37 -16.68
N VAL A 2 -12.55 47.21 -17.32
CA VAL A 2 -12.06 45.95 -16.71
C VAL A 2 -10.61 45.79 -17.15
N PRO A 3 -9.63 45.64 -16.24
CA PRO A 3 -8.24 45.55 -16.63
C PRO A 3 -8.00 44.23 -17.35
N ARG A 4 -7.54 44.33 -18.60
CA ARG A 4 -7.10 43.21 -19.43
C ARG A 4 -6.00 42.43 -18.71
N SER A 5 -6.14 41.11 -18.76
CA SER A 5 -5.19 40.09 -18.28
C SER A 5 -3.73 40.45 -18.58
N GLY A 6 -3.05 41.01 -17.57
CA GLY A 6 -1.61 41.15 -17.57
C GLY A 6 -0.99 39.76 -17.44
N ARG A 7 -0.42 39.24 -18.52
CA ARG A 7 0.58 38.16 -18.42
C ARG A 7 1.73 38.73 -17.59
N PHE A 8 1.80 38.34 -16.32
CA PHE A 8 2.98 38.61 -15.51
C PHE A 8 4.18 38.00 -16.24
N PRO A 9 5.21 38.78 -16.59
CA PRO A 9 6.46 38.17 -17.00
C PRO A 9 6.95 37.40 -15.78
N LEU A 10 6.95 36.07 -15.88
CA LEU A 10 7.70 35.21 -14.98
C LEU A 10 9.16 35.64 -15.13
N SER A 11 9.56 36.65 -14.36
CA SER A 11 10.94 37.11 -14.31
C SER A 11 11.76 35.89 -13.96
N ARG A 12 12.60 35.46 -14.90
CA ARG A 12 13.52 34.33 -14.82
C ARG A 12 14.60 34.58 -13.76
N ARG A 13 14.21 34.88 -12.52
CA ARG A 13 15.05 34.58 -11.37
C ARG A 13 15.10 33.07 -11.34
N ARG A 14 16.13 32.52 -12.00
CA ARG A 14 16.65 31.16 -11.78
C ARG A 14 17.03 31.08 -10.30
N ARG A 15 16.02 31.02 -9.41
CA ARG A 15 16.20 30.46 -8.08
C ARG A 15 16.81 29.10 -8.36
N ARG A 16 18.01 28.86 -7.83
CA ARG A 16 18.63 27.54 -7.81
C ARG A 16 17.64 26.65 -7.08
N ARG A 17 16.66 26.09 -7.80
CA ARG A 17 15.72 25.13 -7.25
C ARG A 17 16.59 24.01 -6.72
N ARG A 18 16.54 23.78 -5.40
CA ARG A 18 17.19 22.63 -4.79
C ARG A 18 16.78 21.41 -5.62
N ARG A 19 17.76 20.61 -6.03
CA ARG A 19 17.52 19.40 -6.82
C ARG A 19 16.83 18.38 -5.92
N ARG A 20 15.50 18.45 -5.85
CA ARG A 20 14.70 17.54 -5.05
C ARG A 20 14.70 16.16 -5.69
N ARG A 21 14.95 15.14 -4.89
CA ARG A 21 15.02 13.74 -5.32
C ARG A 21 13.88 12.96 -4.68
N VAL A 22 13.25 12.10 -5.46
CA VAL A 22 12.20 11.19 -4.99
C VAL A 22 12.51 9.75 -5.35
N LEU A 23 12.28 8.84 -4.42
CA LEU A 23 12.29 7.40 -4.64
C LEU A 23 10.84 6.91 -4.67
N ASN A 24 10.39 6.30 -5.76
CA ASN A 24 9.07 5.71 -5.91
C ASN A 24 9.20 4.18 -5.79
N VAL A 25 8.89 3.63 -4.61
CA VAL A 25 9.02 2.19 -4.32
C VAL A 25 7.79 1.41 -4.79
N GLY A 26 8.01 0.18 -5.27
CA GLY A 26 6.98 -0.67 -5.88
C GLY A 26 6.21 0.06 -6.99
N CYS A 27 6.94 0.69 -7.92
CA CYS A 27 6.35 1.59 -8.89
C CYS A 27 5.35 0.91 -9.85
N GLY A 28 5.46 -0.41 -10.01
CA GLY A 28 4.70 -1.22 -10.96
C GLY A 28 4.76 -0.60 -12.35
N THR A 29 3.59 -0.41 -12.97
CA THR A 29 3.46 0.31 -14.26
C THR A 29 2.86 1.71 -14.10
N SER A 30 2.84 2.24 -12.87
CA SER A 30 2.19 3.51 -12.55
C SER A 30 2.81 4.71 -13.29
N THR A 31 2.05 5.78 -13.52
CA THR A 31 2.55 7.03 -14.14
C THR A 31 2.99 8.08 -13.10
N ILE A 32 3.04 7.71 -11.81
CA ILE A 32 3.37 8.63 -10.72
C ILE A 32 4.78 9.23 -10.87
N GLY A 33 5.78 8.41 -11.21
CA GLY A 33 7.15 8.88 -11.49
C GLY A 33 7.17 10.03 -12.52
N GLU A 34 6.41 9.88 -13.60
CA GLU A 34 6.28 10.87 -14.67
C GLU A 34 5.66 12.17 -14.13
N SER A 35 4.60 12.06 -13.33
CA SER A 35 3.95 13.22 -12.71
C SER A 35 4.85 13.95 -11.70
N LEU A 36 5.67 13.22 -10.95
CA LEU A 36 6.65 13.80 -10.02
C LEU A 36 7.65 14.68 -10.78
N VAL A 37 8.20 14.21 -11.89
CA VAL A 37 9.15 14.99 -12.70
C VAL A 37 8.44 16.12 -13.44
N GLU A 38 7.42 15.81 -14.25
CA GLU A 38 6.82 16.77 -15.19
C GLU A 38 5.94 17.82 -14.51
N ARG A 39 5.14 17.43 -13.51
CA ARG A 39 4.15 18.31 -12.88
C ARG A 39 4.66 18.92 -11.58
N LEU A 40 5.34 18.12 -10.76
CA LEU A 40 5.81 18.55 -9.44
C LEU A 40 7.25 19.09 -9.49
N GLY A 41 7.96 18.88 -10.61
CA GLY A 41 9.28 19.48 -10.84
C GLY A 41 10.37 18.92 -9.95
N TYR A 42 10.26 17.64 -9.56
CA TYR A 42 11.38 16.92 -8.96
C TYR A 42 12.53 16.85 -9.97
N ALA A 43 13.74 17.07 -9.50
CA ALA A 43 14.93 17.05 -10.35
C ALA A 43 15.33 15.63 -10.74
N GLU A 44 15.00 14.65 -9.89
CA GLU A 44 15.26 13.25 -10.13
C GLU A 44 14.17 12.40 -9.47
N ALA A 45 13.67 11.41 -10.19
CA ALA A 45 12.80 10.36 -9.70
C ALA A 45 13.43 8.99 -9.99
N VAL A 46 13.73 8.22 -8.95
CA VAL A 46 14.15 6.82 -9.06
C VAL A 46 12.92 5.96 -8.85
N ASN A 47 12.55 5.16 -9.84
CA ASN A 47 11.44 4.22 -9.74
C ASN A 47 12.02 2.83 -9.49
N ALA A 48 11.58 2.21 -8.41
CA ALA A 48 12.09 0.93 -7.97
C ALA A 48 10.98 -0.12 -7.91
N ASP A 49 11.28 -1.32 -8.42
CA ASP A 49 10.38 -2.47 -8.38
C ASP A 49 11.19 -3.78 -8.39
N VAL A 50 10.58 -4.87 -7.96
CA VAL A 50 11.15 -6.21 -8.07
C VAL A 50 10.92 -6.78 -9.48
N ASP A 51 9.87 -6.31 -10.17
CA ASP A 51 9.48 -6.72 -11.51
C ASP A 51 10.24 -5.95 -12.61
N ASP A 52 11.23 -6.62 -13.21
CA ASP A 52 12.01 -6.12 -14.34
C ASP A 52 11.16 -5.80 -15.58
N GLU A 53 10.07 -6.52 -15.83
CA GLU A 53 9.21 -6.28 -16.98
C GLU A 53 8.42 -4.99 -16.82
N ALA A 54 7.90 -4.74 -15.61
CA ALA A 54 7.25 -3.47 -15.28
C ALA A 54 8.22 -2.28 -15.46
N LEU A 55 9.46 -2.40 -14.96
CA LEU A 55 10.48 -1.37 -15.10
C LEU A 55 10.82 -1.08 -16.57
N ARG A 56 11.04 -2.12 -17.39
CA ARG A 56 11.30 -1.97 -18.83
C ARG A 56 10.13 -1.31 -19.55
N THR A 57 8.90 -1.67 -19.19
CA THR A 57 7.68 -1.08 -19.75
C THR A 57 7.60 0.41 -19.45
N MET A 58 7.85 0.80 -18.20
CA MET A 58 7.85 2.21 -17.81
C MET A 58 8.99 3.00 -18.49
N GLU A 59 10.18 2.42 -18.58
CA GLU A 59 11.33 3.04 -19.23
C GLU A 59 11.07 3.27 -20.73
N ALA A 60 10.55 2.26 -21.43
CA ALA A 60 10.18 2.38 -22.84
C ALA A 60 9.13 3.48 -23.05
N ARG A 61 8.08 3.49 -22.22
CA ARG A 61 7.03 4.53 -22.25
C ARG A 61 7.58 5.93 -22.03
N TRP A 62 8.53 6.09 -21.09
CA TRP A 62 9.18 7.37 -20.84
C TRP A 62 10.01 7.85 -22.05
N ARG A 63 10.84 6.96 -22.62
CA ARG A 63 11.66 7.26 -23.81
C ARG A 63 10.81 7.65 -25.02
N GLU A 64 9.71 6.93 -25.26
CA GLU A 64 8.78 7.23 -26.35
C GLU A 64 8.15 8.61 -26.19
N ARG A 65 7.67 8.93 -24.98
CA ARG A 65 7.07 10.24 -24.68
C ARG A 65 8.06 11.38 -24.91
N ARG A 66 9.33 11.21 -24.55
CA ARG A 66 10.39 12.21 -24.77
C ARG A 66 10.70 12.41 -26.24
N THR A 67 10.86 11.31 -26.99
CA THR A 67 11.08 11.37 -28.44
C THR A 67 9.93 12.08 -29.16
N ALA A 68 8.68 11.81 -28.74
CA ALA A 68 7.49 12.46 -29.31
C ALA A 68 7.41 13.97 -29.00
N ALA A 69 7.93 14.40 -27.85
CA ALA A 69 7.99 15.81 -27.47
C ALA A 69 9.04 16.57 -28.33
N ASP A 70 10.20 15.98 -28.55
CA ASP A 70 11.27 16.59 -29.35
C ASP A 70 10.92 16.68 -30.84
N GLY A 71 10.23 15.67 -31.39
CA GLY A 71 9.84 15.63 -32.80
C GLY A 71 8.86 16.74 -33.22
N LYS A 72 8.03 17.24 -32.30
CA LYS A 72 7.06 18.31 -32.60
C LYS A 72 7.70 19.69 -32.77
N GLY A 73 8.96 19.88 -32.37
CA GLY A 73 9.62 21.19 -32.40
C GLY A 73 10.40 21.53 -33.68
N ARG A 74 10.70 20.54 -34.55
CA ARG A 74 11.74 20.70 -35.60
C ARG A 74 11.24 20.73 -37.05
N SER A 75 9.96 20.52 -37.33
CA SER A 75 9.50 20.29 -38.71
C SER A 75 9.17 21.55 -39.53
N GLY A 76 9.77 22.73 -39.26
CA GLY A 76 9.22 23.98 -39.81
C GLY A 76 10.16 25.12 -40.22
N GLY A 77 11.49 24.99 -40.16
CA GLY A 77 12.36 26.13 -40.48
C GLY A 77 13.65 25.72 -41.19
N ASP A 78 13.75 26.10 -42.46
CA ASP A 78 15.02 26.26 -43.18
C ASP A 78 15.82 27.37 -42.46
N ASP A 79 16.57 27.02 -41.42
CA ASP A 79 17.35 27.99 -40.63
C ASP A 79 18.84 27.85 -40.93
N ASP A 80 19.25 28.60 -41.95
CA ASP A 80 20.63 28.93 -42.28
C ASP A 80 21.20 29.85 -41.19
N GLY A 81 21.67 29.30 -40.06
CA GLY A 81 22.11 30.16 -38.95
C GLY A 81 23.08 29.51 -37.97
N ASP A 82 24.37 29.71 -38.22
CA ASP A 82 25.47 29.54 -37.24
C ASP A 82 25.14 30.27 -35.93
N GLY A 83 24.75 29.54 -34.89
CA GLY A 83 24.84 30.02 -33.50
C GLY A 83 23.68 29.63 -32.60
N ASP A 84 23.87 28.57 -31.80
CA ASP A 84 23.59 28.59 -30.36
C ASP A 84 23.81 27.18 -29.75
N ASP A 85 25.01 26.95 -29.18
CA ASP A 85 25.42 25.73 -28.45
C ASP A 85 24.70 25.57 -27.09
N ASP A 86 24.01 26.60 -26.60
CA ASP A 86 23.41 26.61 -25.26
C ASP A 86 22.09 25.82 -25.16
N ARG A 87 21.43 25.48 -26.28
CA ARG A 87 20.16 24.73 -26.26
C ARG A 87 20.33 23.24 -25.98
N ASP A 88 21.46 22.65 -26.38
CA ASP A 88 21.71 21.22 -26.18
C ASP A 88 21.94 20.85 -24.70
N ARG A 89 22.31 21.82 -23.87
CA ARG A 89 22.59 21.59 -22.45
C ARG A 89 21.34 21.40 -21.60
N ASP A 90 20.25 22.13 -21.90
CA ASP A 90 19.02 22.04 -21.12
C ASP A 90 18.26 20.72 -21.42
N HIS A 91 18.35 20.17 -22.63
CA HIS A 91 17.72 18.89 -23.00
C HIS A 91 18.31 17.68 -22.26
N ARG A 92 19.64 17.60 -22.13
CA ARG A 92 20.29 16.47 -21.44
C ARG A 92 19.92 16.35 -19.96
N VAL A 93 19.62 17.48 -19.31
CA VAL A 93 19.27 17.48 -17.89
C VAL A 93 17.90 16.82 -17.62
N GLU A 94 17.00 16.79 -18.61
CA GLU A 94 15.68 16.19 -18.45
C GLU A 94 15.66 14.68 -18.72
N GLU A 95 16.58 14.15 -19.52
CA GLU A 95 16.71 12.70 -19.75
C GLU A 95 17.18 11.97 -18.48
N ASP A 96 18.12 12.58 -17.75
CA ASP A 96 18.68 12.03 -16.51
C ASP A 96 17.73 12.15 -15.30
N ALA A 97 16.56 12.79 -15.47
CA ALA A 97 15.61 13.02 -14.38
C ALA A 97 14.82 11.75 -13.98
N MET A 98 14.83 10.70 -14.80
CA MET A 98 14.13 9.45 -14.52
C MET A 98 15.10 8.28 -14.48
N LYS A 99 15.10 7.54 -13.37
CA LYS A 99 15.95 6.36 -13.17
C LYS A 99 15.11 5.15 -12.80
N TRP A 100 15.68 3.97 -13.06
CA TRP A 100 15.04 2.67 -12.88
C TRP A 100 15.97 1.79 -12.06
N ALA A 101 15.46 1.18 -11.00
CA ALA A 101 16.24 0.34 -10.10
C ALA A 101 15.46 -0.95 -9.80
N ARG A 102 16.07 -2.10 -10.03
CA ARG A 102 15.49 -3.37 -9.57
C ARG A 102 15.81 -3.54 -8.09
N LEU A 103 14.80 -3.46 -7.23
CA LEU A 103 14.95 -3.59 -5.78
C LEU A 103 14.03 -4.68 -5.26
N ASP A 104 14.61 -5.62 -4.53
CA ASP A 104 13.87 -6.58 -3.72
C ASP A 104 13.98 -6.16 -2.25
N PHE A 105 12.85 -5.70 -1.70
CA PHE A 105 12.80 -5.25 -0.31
C PHE A 105 12.78 -6.41 0.68
N SER A 106 12.56 -7.66 0.24
CA SER A 106 12.60 -8.84 1.09
C SER A 106 14.03 -9.39 1.27
N ALA A 107 14.93 -9.11 0.33
CA ALA A 107 16.28 -9.65 0.34
C ALA A 107 17.07 -9.23 1.60
N GLU A 108 17.81 -10.17 2.19
CA GLU A 108 18.77 -9.88 3.27
C GLU A 108 20.11 -9.39 2.68
N GLY A 109 20.62 -8.26 3.17
CA GLY A 109 21.90 -7.70 2.76
C GLY A 109 21.86 -6.82 1.49
N GLY A 110 23.04 -6.47 0.97
CA GLY A 110 23.17 -5.67 -0.26
C GLY A 110 23.01 -4.15 -0.09
N ASP A 111 23.01 -3.65 1.13
CA ASP A 111 22.79 -2.24 1.42
C ASP A 111 23.77 -1.30 0.71
N GLU A 112 25.06 -1.66 0.62
CA GLU A 112 26.07 -0.82 -0.03
C GLU A 112 25.86 -0.71 -1.54
N GLU A 113 25.64 -1.84 -2.22
CA GLU A 113 25.33 -1.87 -3.66
C GLU A 113 24.04 -1.11 -3.95
N THR A 114 23.04 -1.27 -3.08
CA THR A 114 21.76 -0.57 -3.21
C THR A 114 21.91 0.94 -2.98
N ASP A 115 22.73 1.36 -2.02
CA ASP A 115 23.01 2.77 -1.74
C ASP A 115 23.78 3.43 -2.90
N GLU A 116 24.73 2.71 -3.49
CA GLU A 116 25.45 3.14 -4.69
C GLU A 116 24.49 3.28 -5.88
N LEU A 117 23.62 2.29 -6.10
CA LEU A 117 22.59 2.30 -7.14
C LEU A 117 21.63 3.49 -6.98
N LEU A 118 21.22 3.77 -5.74
CA LEU A 118 20.29 4.87 -5.45
C LEU A 118 20.96 6.25 -5.44
N GLY A 119 22.29 6.34 -5.36
CA GLY A 119 23.02 7.60 -5.47
C GLY A 119 22.77 8.58 -4.31
N GLY A 120 22.54 8.07 -3.10
CA GLY A 120 22.39 8.87 -1.88
C GLY A 120 20.94 9.17 -1.45
N PRO A 121 20.73 10.07 -0.48
CA PRO A 121 19.43 10.26 0.18
C PRO A 121 18.40 11.00 -0.66
N PHE A 122 17.12 10.80 -0.32
CA PHE A 122 15.96 11.36 -0.98
C PHE A 122 15.21 12.35 -0.09
N ASP A 123 14.59 13.36 -0.71
CA ASP A 123 13.67 14.27 -0.04
C ASP A 123 12.33 13.57 0.25
N VAL A 124 11.91 12.69 -0.66
CA VAL A 124 10.68 11.92 -0.54
C VAL A 124 10.93 10.47 -0.93
N VAL A 125 10.41 9.54 -0.13
CA VAL A 125 10.18 8.15 -0.55
C VAL A 125 8.67 8.00 -0.69
N LEU A 126 8.18 7.69 -1.88
CA LEU A 126 6.77 7.52 -2.19
C LEU A 126 6.46 6.03 -2.32
N ASP A 127 5.47 5.59 -1.58
CA ASP A 127 4.92 4.25 -1.58
C ASP A 127 3.42 4.33 -1.85
N LYS A 128 2.96 3.58 -2.85
CA LYS A 128 1.53 3.44 -3.12
C LYS A 128 1.19 1.97 -3.20
N SER A 129 0.62 1.47 -2.11
CA SER A 129 0.19 0.07 -1.94
C SER A 129 1.32 -0.95 -1.95
N THR A 130 2.58 -0.51 -1.94
CA THR A 130 3.71 -1.44 -1.84
C THR A 130 3.79 -1.99 -0.43
N LEU A 131 3.62 -1.12 0.59
CA LEU A 131 3.48 -1.57 1.97
C LEU A 131 2.29 -2.52 2.16
N ASP A 132 1.13 -2.22 1.55
CA ASP A 132 -0.05 -3.08 1.61
C ASP A 132 0.26 -4.51 1.12
N CYS A 133 0.95 -4.63 -0.01
CA CYS A 133 1.39 -5.93 -0.53
C CYS A 133 2.48 -6.57 0.34
N ALA A 134 3.40 -5.77 0.87
CA ALA A 134 4.51 -6.25 1.67
C ALA A 134 4.03 -6.81 3.02
N LEU A 135 2.90 -6.36 3.55
CA LEU A 135 2.32 -6.86 4.81
C LEU A 135 1.89 -8.33 4.75
N CYS A 136 1.86 -8.95 3.56
CA CYS A 136 1.70 -10.39 3.41
C CYS A 136 2.96 -11.19 3.85
N SER A 137 4.08 -10.51 4.12
CA SER A 137 5.34 -11.13 4.55
C SER A 137 6.09 -10.20 5.50
N ASP A 138 6.33 -10.66 6.73
CA ASP A 138 7.02 -9.87 7.75
C ASP A 138 8.43 -9.43 7.28
N ASP A 139 9.13 -10.27 6.52
CA ASP A 139 10.45 -9.96 5.96
C ASP A 139 10.40 -8.88 4.87
N ALA A 140 9.37 -8.89 4.02
CA ALA A 140 9.18 -7.90 2.97
C ALA A 140 8.77 -6.55 3.54
N ALA A 141 7.81 -6.52 4.47
CA ALA A 141 7.36 -5.30 5.12
C ALA A 141 8.48 -4.66 5.97
N SER A 142 9.19 -5.46 6.78
CA SER A 142 10.31 -4.95 7.58
C SER A 142 11.45 -4.42 6.71
N GLY A 143 11.84 -5.14 5.66
CA GLY A 143 12.87 -4.69 4.75
C GLY A 143 12.48 -3.41 3.98
N LEU A 144 11.22 -3.27 3.57
CA LEU A 144 10.68 -2.06 2.97
C LEU A 144 10.76 -0.86 3.93
N LEU A 145 10.31 -1.02 5.18
CA LEU A 145 10.34 0.06 6.19
C LEU A 145 11.79 0.50 6.49
N CYS A 146 12.70 -0.46 6.70
CA CYS A 146 14.11 -0.20 6.89
C CYS A 146 14.72 0.57 5.70
N ARG A 147 14.41 0.13 4.48
CA ARG A 147 14.94 0.75 3.26
C ARG A 147 14.39 2.16 3.05
N ALA A 148 13.08 2.34 3.23
CA ALA A 148 12.44 3.63 3.14
C ALA A 148 13.09 4.61 4.13
N TYR A 149 13.20 4.24 5.41
CA TYR A 149 13.82 5.07 6.44
C TYR A 149 15.27 5.44 6.12
N ARG A 150 16.10 4.46 5.75
CA ARG A 150 17.52 4.67 5.38
C ARG A 150 17.66 5.64 4.20
N SER A 151 16.77 5.53 3.23
CA SER A 151 16.78 6.34 2.00
C SER A 151 16.39 7.81 2.25
N LEU A 152 15.73 8.14 3.36
CA LEU A 152 15.32 9.51 3.67
C LEU A 152 16.51 10.39 4.07
N ARG A 153 16.54 11.63 3.57
CA ARG A 153 17.46 12.66 4.03
C ARG A 153 17.33 12.90 5.54
N VAL A 154 18.46 12.89 6.25
CA VAL A 154 18.52 13.30 7.66
C VAL A 154 18.49 14.83 7.76
N PRO A 155 17.71 15.44 8.66
CA PRO A 155 17.76 16.88 8.89
C PRO A 155 19.18 17.34 9.28
N PRO A 156 19.68 18.48 8.75
CA PRO A 156 20.98 19.01 9.15
C PRO A 156 20.99 19.41 10.64
N PRO A 157 22.16 19.48 11.28
CA PRO A 157 22.28 20.02 12.64
C PRO A 157 21.76 21.46 12.74
N ALA A 158 21.08 21.78 13.84
CA ALA A 158 20.47 23.10 14.06
C ALA A 158 21.44 24.28 13.85
N ALA A 159 22.71 24.11 14.21
CA ALA A 159 23.76 25.12 14.04
C ALA A 159 24.04 25.49 12.56
N ALA A 160 23.76 24.60 11.61
CA ALA A 160 24.01 24.83 10.19
C ALA A 160 22.88 25.63 9.49
N THR A 161 21.78 25.92 10.18
CA THR A 161 20.57 26.51 9.57
C THR A 161 20.49 28.04 9.68
N ALA A 162 21.47 28.70 10.31
CA ALA A 162 21.37 30.12 10.63
C ALA A 162 21.47 31.07 9.41
N ASP A 163 22.11 30.64 8.31
CA ASP A 163 22.42 31.52 7.17
C ASP A 163 21.64 31.19 5.88
N ASP A 164 20.95 30.05 5.80
CA ASP A 164 20.22 29.62 4.60
C ASP A 164 18.71 29.91 4.74
N ASP A 165 18.29 31.11 4.31
CA ASP A 165 16.90 31.60 4.24
C ASP A 165 15.97 30.80 3.27
N ASP A 166 16.47 29.69 2.70
CA ASP A 166 15.74 28.88 1.70
C ASP A 166 14.89 27.73 2.31
N GLY A 167 14.65 27.76 3.62
CA GLY A 167 13.30 27.54 4.15
C GLY A 167 12.72 26.12 4.23
N ASP A 168 13.51 25.04 4.19
CA ASP A 168 13.02 23.75 4.67
C ASP A 168 14.16 22.91 5.25
N GLY A 169 14.45 23.16 6.54
CA GLY A 169 15.41 22.40 7.33
C GLY A 169 14.90 21.01 7.74
N GLY A 170 13.74 20.57 7.23
CA GLY A 170 13.17 19.27 7.53
C GLY A 170 13.96 18.10 6.94
N GLY A 171 13.86 16.96 7.62
CA GLY A 171 14.27 15.67 7.06
C GLY A 171 13.38 15.24 5.90
N GLY A 172 13.78 14.17 5.24
CA GLY A 172 12.98 13.54 4.19
C GLY A 172 11.64 13.02 4.72
N VAL A 173 10.69 12.83 3.81
CA VAL A 173 9.35 12.32 4.11
C VAL A 173 9.11 10.97 3.42
N TYR A 174 8.70 9.97 4.18
CA TYR A 174 8.10 8.76 3.63
C TYR A 174 6.59 9.00 3.46
N PHE A 175 6.14 9.01 2.20
CA PHE A 175 4.78 9.30 1.78
C PHE A 175 4.12 7.98 1.40
N VAL A 176 3.19 7.50 2.24
CA VAL A 176 2.53 6.21 2.05
C VAL A 176 1.07 6.42 1.67
N ILE A 177 0.65 5.82 0.57
CA ILE A 177 -0.76 5.67 0.20
C ILE A 177 -1.14 4.23 0.47
N SER A 178 -1.96 4.00 1.49
CA SER A 178 -2.41 2.68 1.90
C SER A 178 -3.92 2.54 1.77
N PHE A 179 -4.35 1.33 1.42
CA PHE A 179 -5.76 0.93 1.41
C PHE A 179 -6.20 0.21 2.68
N HIS A 180 -5.28 -0.08 3.59
CA HIS A 180 -5.62 -0.59 4.90
C HIS A 180 -6.23 0.52 5.80
N PRO A 181 -7.03 0.13 6.81
CA PRO A 181 -7.57 1.08 7.79
C PRO A 181 -6.47 1.82 8.54
N LYS A 182 -6.75 3.06 8.94
CA LYS A 182 -5.77 3.89 9.68
C LYS A 182 -5.38 3.26 11.01
N GLU A 183 -6.30 2.55 11.64
CA GLU A 183 -6.12 1.88 12.92
C GLU A 183 -5.09 0.74 12.83
N PHE A 184 -4.84 0.23 11.63
CA PHE A 184 -3.81 -0.77 11.38
C PHE A 184 -2.46 -0.13 11.02
N ILE A 185 -2.46 0.80 10.07
CA ILE A 185 -1.22 1.38 9.53
C ILE A 185 -0.59 2.41 10.47
N LEU A 186 -1.39 3.16 11.23
CA LEU A 186 -0.86 4.19 12.11
C LEU A 186 0.01 3.61 13.24
N PRO A 187 -0.40 2.56 13.98
CA PRO A 187 0.48 1.91 14.95
C PRO A 187 1.75 1.33 14.31
N LEU A 188 1.62 0.68 13.15
CA LEU A 188 2.74 0.09 12.40
C LEU A 188 3.83 1.10 12.06
N LEU A 189 3.44 2.31 11.64
CA LEU A 189 4.39 3.37 11.28
C LEU A 189 4.81 4.19 12.49
N GLY A 190 3.88 4.49 13.39
CA GLY A 190 4.08 5.39 14.54
C GLY A 190 4.93 4.78 15.65
N ASP A 191 4.81 3.47 15.87
CA ASP A 191 5.54 2.75 16.92
C ASP A 191 6.72 1.92 16.36
N CYS A 192 7.12 2.20 15.11
CA CYS A 192 8.19 1.49 14.43
C CYS A 192 9.54 1.63 15.19
N PRO A 193 10.15 0.52 15.65
CA PRO A 193 11.27 0.57 16.57
C PRO A 193 12.51 1.19 15.93
N GLY A 194 13.09 2.16 16.63
CA GLY A 194 14.26 2.92 16.17
C GLY A 194 13.95 3.98 15.11
N ALA A 195 12.73 4.04 14.58
CA ALA A 195 12.32 5.06 13.64
C ALA A 195 12.09 6.39 14.37
N GLU A 196 12.91 7.38 14.02
CA GLU A 196 12.75 8.74 14.52
C GLU A 196 12.05 9.57 13.48
N TRP A 197 10.74 9.38 13.33
CA TRP A 197 9.92 10.21 12.45
C TRP A 197 8.62 10.64 13.13
N ASP A 198 8.01 11.70 12.61
CA ASP A 198 6.62 12.05 12.91
C ASP A 198 5.70 11.44 11.88
N VAL A 199 4.62 10.79 12.33
CA VAL A 199 3.60 10.23 11.44
C VAL A 199 2.34 11.09 11.50
N GLU A 200 1.97 11.67 10.35
CA GLU A 200 0.71 12.37 10.16
C GLU A 200 -0.20 11.54 9.23
N HIS A 201 -1.52 11.52 9.50
CA HIS A 201 -2.51 10.80 8.69
C HIS A 201 -3.50 11.77 8.06
N PHE A 202 -3.80 11.53 6.78
CA PHE A 202 -4.77 12.27 6.00
C PHE A 202 -5.68 11.29 5.26
N VAL A 203 -6.94 11.66 5.08
CA VAL A 203 -7.85 10.97 4.18
C VAL A 203 -8.01 11.81 2.91
N VAL A 204 -7.55 11.28 1.79
CA VAL A 204 -7.61 11.99 0.50
C VAL A 204 -8.77 11.45 -0.32
N LYS A 205 -9.66 12.33 -0.75
CA LYS A 205 -10.71 11.98 -1.72
C LYS A 205 -10.07 11.72 -3.07
N ARG A 206 -10.33 10.54 -3.62
CA ARG A 206 -9.96 10.14 -4.96
C ARG A 206 -10.95 10.73 -5.92
N ASP A 207 -10.46 11.48 -6.89
CA ASP A 207 -11.23 11.79 -8.09
C ASP A 207 -11.18 10.53 -8.97
N VAL A 208 -12.04 9.56 -8.64
CA VAL A 208 -12.21 8.38 -9.48
C VAL A 208 -13.20 8.79 -10.56
N ASP A 209 -12.70 9.06 -11.76
CA ASP A 209 -13.55 9.08 -12.96
C ASP A 209 -14.29 7.75 -13.00
N ILE A 210 -15.52 7.70 -12.50
CA ILE A 210 -16.36 6.51 -12.55
C ILE A 210 -16.57 6.28 -14.04
N PRO A 211 -16.03 5.19 -14.63
CA PRO A 211 -16.19 4.96 -16.06
C PRO A 211 -17.68 5.03 -16.41
N GLU A 212 -18.06 5.68 -17.49
CA GLU A 212 -19.47 5.96 -17.82
C GLU A 212 -20.37 4.72 -17.76
N HIS A 213 -19.83 3.53 -18.02
CA HIS A 213 -20.56 2.27 -17.92
C HIS A 213 -20.89 1.86 -16.47
N LEU A 214 -19.99 2.14 -15.51
CA LEU A 214 -20.23 2.01 -14.08
C LEU A 214 -21.16 3.12 -13.57
N ALA A 215 -20.98 4.35 -14.05
CA ALA A 215 -21.87 5.46 -13.72
C ALA A 215 -23.31 5.18 -14.18
N ARG A 216 -23.49 4.57 -15.37
CA ARG A 216 -24.80 4.12 -15.86
C ARG A 216 -25.41 3.00 -15.01
N ARG A 217 -24.62 2.01 -14.55
CA ARG A 217 -25.12 0.96 -13.64
C ARG A 217 -25.56 1.53 -12.28
N LEU A 218 -24.76 2.43 -11.72
CA LEU A 218 -25.06 3.08 -10.44
C LEU A 218 -26.26 4.04 -10.56
N GLY A 219 -26.35 4.80 -11.65
CA GLY A 219 -27.50 5.68 -11.93
C GLY A 219 -28.79 4.92 -12.24
N ALA A 220 -28.73 3.76 -12.91
CA ALA A 220 -29.90 2.93 -13.20
C ALA A 220 -30.50 2.29 -11.94
N ALA A 221 -29.70 2.00 -10.92
CA ALA A 221 -30.20 1.49 -9.63
C ALA A 221 -30.88 2.58 -8.79
N ALA A 222 -30.43 3.84 -8.90
CA ALA A 222 -31.00 4.96 -8.15
C ALA A 222 -32.32 5.52 -8.76
N GLY A 223 -32.62 5.20 -10.02
CA GLY A 223 -33.79 5.74 -10.75
C GLY A 223 -35.03 4.85 -10.80
N ALA A 224 -35.03 3.66 -10.19
CA ALA A 224 -36.14 2.71 -10.29
C ALA A 224 -37.29 2.96 -9.28
N GLU A 225 -37.12 3.87 -8.32
CA GLU A 225 -38.16 4.24 -7.34
C GLU A 225 -38.70 5.66 -7.60
N GLY A 226 -39.48 5.85 -8.66
CA GLY A 226 -40.10 7.15 -8.91
C GLY A 226 -40.68 7.35 -10.30
N GLY A 227 -41.57 6.46 -10.74
CA GLY A 227 -42.43 6.73 -11.90
C GLY A 227 -43.43 7.84 -11.56
N PHE A 228 -43.05 9.09 -11.81
CA PHE A 228 -43.99 10.20 -11.97
C PHE A 228 -43.95 10.62 -13.43
N ASP A 229 -44.94 10.15 -14.20
CA ASP A 229 -45.24 10.64 -15.54
C ASP A 229 -45.61 12.13 -15.41
N ASP A 230 -44.68 13.02 -15.72
CA ASP A 230 -45.05 14.37 -16.13
C ASP A 230 -44.34 14.76 -17.42
N ASP A 231 -45.20 14.80 -18.42
CA ASP A 231 -45.05 15.24 -19.78
C ASP A 231 -44.89 16.77 -19.76
N GLU A 232 -43.74 17.31 -20.19
CA GLU A 232 -43.68 18.49 -21.09
C GLU A 232 -42.31 19.23 -21.10
N LYS A 233 -41.94 19.59 -22.33
CA LYS A 233 -41.16 20.77 -22.77
C LYS A 233 -39.63 20.75 -22.75
N LYS A 234 -39.13 20.51 -23.97
CA LYS A 234 -37.87 20.97 -24.55
C LYS A 234 -37.58 22.45 -24.27
N ASP A 235 -36.34 22.75 -23.90
CA ASP A 235 -35.66 23.97 -24.35
C ASP A 235 -34.16 23.70 -24.57
N GLU A 236 -33.68 24.16 -25.72
CA GLU A 236 -32.30 24.02 -26.21
C GLU A 236 -31.45 25.15 -25.62
N GLY A 237 -30.35 24.81 -24.93
CA GLY A 237 -29.48 25.78 -24.27
C GLY A 237 -28.05 25.29 -24.10
N ASP A 238 -27.21 25.73 -25.04
CA ASP A 238 -25.75 25.84 -25.04
C ASP A 238 -25.15 26.25 -23.67
N ASP A 239 -24.15 25.53 -23.14
CA ASP A 239 -23.01 26.21 -22.50
C ASP A 239 -21.79 25.31 -22.28
N SER A 240 -20.65 25.82 -22.72
CA SER A 240 -19.29 25.32 -22.55
C SER A 240 -18.71 25.77 -21.21
N GLY A 241 -18.70 24.90 -20.20
CA GLY A 241 -18.13 25.19 -18.88
C GLY A 241 -16.97 24.27 -18.51
N GLY A 242 -15.74 24.64 -18.89
CA GLY A 242 -14.53 23.96 -18.42
C GLY A 242 -14.28 24.22 -16.94
N ALA A 243 -14.57 23.24 -16.09
CA ALA A 243 -14.36 23.31 -14.65
C ALA A 243 -12.85 23.24 -14.31
N LYS A 244 -12.37 24.27 -13.63
CA LYS A 244 -11.00 24.36 -13.11
C LYS A 244 -11.03 23.90 -11.65
N ALA A 245 -10.46 22.72 -11.38
CA ALA A 245 -10.41 22.14 -10.04
C ALA A 245 -9.50 22.97 -9.11
N THR A 246 -10.07 23.46 -8.02
CA THR A 246 -9.37 24.03 -6.87
C THR A 246 -9.24 22.95 -5.79
N TRP A 247 -8.00 22.68 -5.38
CA TRP A 247 -7.66 21.71 -4.34
C TRP A 247 -7.85 22.37 -2.97
N GLU A 248 -9.03 22.22 -2.37
CA GLU A 248 -9.24 22.53 -0.96
C GLU A 248 -9.12 21.24 -0.15
N ALA A 249 -8.14 21.19 0.75
CA ALA A 249 -8.05 20.15 1.76
C ALA A 249 -9.30 20.27 2.65
N ALA A 250 -10.20 19.29 2.56
CA ALA A 250 -11.38 19.26 3.41
C ALA A 250 -10.91 19.04 4.86
N GLU A 251 -11.17 20.01 5.73
CA GLU A 251 -10.93 19.81 7.16
C GLU A 251 -11.84 18.68 7.67
N PRO A 252 -11.32 17.77 8.51
CA PRO A 252 -12.12 16.70 9.10
C PRO A 252 -13.22 17.33 9.97
N SER A 253 -14.47 17.08 9.60
CA SER A 253 -15.63 17.45 10.41
C SER A 253 -15.68 16.57 11.65
N ASP A 254 -15.38 17.13 12.82
CA ASP A 254 -15.46 16.50 14.16
C ASP A 254 -16.89 16.15 14.62
N ALA A 255 -17.84 15.96 13.70
CA ALA A 255 -19.17 15.50 14.06
C ALA A 255 -19.13 14.01 14.39
N PRO A 256 -19.54 13.58 15.60
CA PRO A 256 -19.53 12.17 15.97
C PRO A 256 -20.56 11.41 15.13
N ALA A 257 -20.10 10.70 14.11
CA ALA A 257 -20.91 9.78 13.31
C ALA A 257 -21.22 8.53 14.17
N THR A 258 -22.28 8.61 14.98
CA THR A 258 -22.72 7.51 15.86
C THR A 258 -23.64 6.51 15.17
N SER A 259 -23.54 6.34 13.85
CA SER A 259 -24.05 5.14 13.19
C SER A 259 -22.88 4.19 13.03
N ALA A 260 -22.69 3.31 14.01
CA ALA A 260 -21.85 2.13 13.86
C ALA A 260 -22.48 1.29 12.74
N SER A 261 -22.14 1.59 11.48
CA SER A 261 -22.28 0.62 10.41
C SER A 261 -21.44 -0.56 10.88
N THR A 262 -22.09 -1.67 11.18
CA THR A 262 -21.43 -2.95 11.33
C THR A 262 -20.59 -3.15 10.07
N SER A 263 -19.30 -2.81 10.18
CA SER A 263 -18.31 -3.04 9.15
C SER A 263 -18.26 -4.55 8.97
N THR A 264 -19.06 -5.05 8.04
CA THR A 264 -18.88 -6.40 7.51
C THR A 264 -17.50 -6.39 6.91
N SER A 265 -16.56 -7.07 7.58
CA SER A 265 -15.21 -7.23 7.06
C SER A 265 -15.32 -7.72 5.63
N ALA A 266 -14.57 -7.11 4.71
CA ALA A 266 -14.65 -7.43 3.30
C ALA A 266 -14.21 -8.87 2.96
N TRP A 267 -13.80 -9.63 3.98
CA TRP A 267 -13.34 -11.00 3.92
C TRP A 267 -14.37 -12.03 4.42
N THR A 268 -15.45 -11.62 5.11
CA THR A 268 -16.36 -12.59 5.74
C THR A 268 -17.32 -13.32 4.80
N ASP A 269 -17.62 -12.78 3.62
CA ASP A 269 -18.57 -13.39 2.66
C ASP A 269 -17.93 -13.82 1.34
N GLY A 270 -16.59 -13.73 1.23
CA GLY A 270 -15.84 -14.02 0.00
C GLY A 270 -16.09 -13.02 -1.14
N THR A 271 -16.90 -11.98 -0.93
CA THR A 271 -17.16 -10.93 -1.92
C THR A 271 -16.59 -9.60 -1.44
N PHE A 272 -15.49 -9.17 -2.07
CA PHE A 272 -14.93 -7.84 -1.82
C PHE A 272 -15.85 -6.76 -2.43
N SER A 273 -16.86 -6.36 -1.67
CA SER A 273 -17.82 -5.29 -2.02
C SER A 273 -17.57 -4.06 -1.14
N PRO A 274 -16.44 -3.36 -1.30
CA PRO A 274 -16.12 -2.23 -0.45
C PRO A 274 -17.18 -1.14 -0.62
N GLY A 275 -17.53 -0.50 0.50
CA GLY A 275 -18.47 0.61 0.50
C GLY A 275 -18.00 1.78 -0.38
N ASP A 276 -18.94 2.68 -0.70
CA ASP A 276 -18.67 3.84 -1.54
C ASP A 276 -17.55 4.74 -1.02
N GLU A 277 -17.39 4.82 0.30
CA GLU A 277 -16.33 5.61 0.93
C GLU A 277 -14.95 5.04 0.60
N TYR A 278 -14.73 3.74 0.83
CA TYR A 278 -13.48 3.07 0.48
C TYR A 278 -13.09 3.27 -0.99
N ARG A 279 -14.06 3.25 -1.90
CA ARG A 279 -13.82 3.48 -3.33
C ARG A 279 -13.41 4.92 -3.63
N ARG A 280 -13.86 5.88 -2.84
CA ARG A 280 -13.68 7.33 -3.06
C ARG A 280 -12.60 7.95 -2.20
N THR A 281 -11.97 7.21 -1.28
CA THR A 281 -10.92 7.74 -0.42
C THR A 281 -9.66 6.87 -0.46
N ALA A 282 -8.54 7.46 -0.07
CA ALA A 282 -7.30 6.74 0.23
C ALA A 282 -6.73 7.28 1.54
N ASN A 283 -6.15 6.39 2.35
CA ASN A 283 -5.39 6.80 3.52
C ASN A 283 -3.99 7.21 3.07
N VAL A 284 -3.55 8.38 3.50
CA VAL A 284 -2.22 8.93 3.22
C VAL A 284 -1.50 9.17 4.53
N PHE A 285 -0.30 8.64 4.67
CA PHE A 285 0.56 8.81 5.83
C PHE A 285 1.83 9.56 5.43
N LEU A 286 2.23 10.54 6.23
CA LEU A 286 3.48 11.28 6.06
C LEU A 286 4.38 10.98 7.25
N CYS A 287 5.44 10.20 7.04
CA CYS A 287 6.44 9.91 8.06
C CYS A 287 7.67 10.82 7.84
N ARG A 288 7.76 11.92 8.58
CA ARG A 288 8.84 12.91 8.44
C ARG A 288 10.01 12.56 9.34
N ARG A 289 11.16 12.24 8.75
CA ARG A 289 12.38 11.90 9.49
C ARG A 289 12.85 13.07 10.36
N ARG A 290 13.10 12.78 11.63
CA ARG A 290 13.70 13.64 12.63
C ARG A 290 15.18 13.33 12.78
N ARG A 291 15.87 14.19 13.52
CA ARG A 291 17.25 13.98 13.92
C ARG A 291 17.26 13.34 15.30
N ARG A 292 18.14 12.36 15.50
CA ARG A 292 18.39 11.71 16.79
C ARG A 292 18.77 12.70 17.86
N ILE A 293 17.88 12.88 18.83
CA ILE A 293 18.14 13.70 20.03
C ILE A 293 18.88 12.81 21.01
N GLY A 294 20.21 12.87 21.02
CA GLY A 294 21.02 12.12 21.99
C GLY A 294 22.18 11.32 21.41
N ALA A 295 22.42 11.36 20.09
CA ALA A 295 23.75 11.06 19.56
C ALA A 295 24.67 12.22 19.95
N GLY A 296 25.10 12.22 21.21
CA GLY A 296 25.91 13.27 21.80
C GLY A 296 27.22 13.42 21.04
N ASP A 297 27.77 14.64 21.08
CA ASP A 297 29.13 14.99 20.62
C ASP A 297 30.22 14.30 21.48
N GLY A 298 30.00 13.03 21.86
CA GLY A 298 31.02 12.24 22.50
C GLY A 298 32.16 12.13 21.49
N ASP A 299 33.26 12.82 21.78
CA ASP A 299 34.55 12.80 21.06
C ASP A 299 35.21 11.40 21.04
N GLY A 300 34.42 10.32 21.13
CA GLY A 300 34.88 8.98 20.85
C GLY A 300 34.98 8.83 19.35
N ASP A 301 36.18 8.51 18.86
CA ASP A 301 36.54 8.17 17.47
C ASP A 301 35.79 6.91 16.94
N ASP A 302 34.52 6.71 17.29
CA ASP A 302 33.63 5.73 16.67
C ASP A 302 33.13 6.30 15.33
N ASP A 303 34.09 6.54 14.42
CA ASP A 303 33.91 6.99 13.03
C ASP A 303 33.09 6.00 12.16
N ASP A 304 32.63 4.90 12.74
CA ASP A 304 31.87 3.84 12.06
C ASP A 304 30.37 3.83 12.43
N ALA A 305 29.88 4.89 13.09
CA ALA A 305 28.45 5.10 13.29
C ALA A 305 27.78 5.47 11.96
N THR A 306 27.60 4.47 11.11
CA THR A 306 26.76 4.52 9.91
C THR A 306 25.42 5.17 10.28
N PRO A 307 24.90 6.10 9.45
CA PRO A 307 23.73 6.90 9.77
C PRO A 307 22.57 6.00 10.21
N GLY A 308 22.24 6.07 11.51
CA GLY A 308 21.40 5.10 12.24
C GLY A 308 20.29 4.49 11.42
N GLY A 309 20.54 3.28 10.91
CA GLY A 309 19.54 2.43 10.28
C GLY A 309 18.60 1.87 11.33
N LEU A 310 17.47 1.32 10.88
CA LEU A 310 16.59 0.55 11.75
C LEU A 310 17.18 -0.85 11.95
N ASP A 311 16.99 -1.41 13.14
CA ASP A 311 17.26 -2.82 13.40
C ASP A 311 16.16 -3.64 12.73
N ARG A 312 16.52 -4.37 11.67
CA ARG A 312 15.55 -5.11 10.85
C ARG A 312 14.82 -6.18 11.66
N ASP A 313 15.50 -6.87 12.57
CA ASP A 313 14.87 -7.92 13.38
C ASP A 313 13.83 -7.33 14.33
N ALA A 314 14.14 -6.20 14.97
CA ALA A 314 13.21 -5.48 15.82
C ALA A 314 12.00 -4.95 15.02
N VAL A 315 12.24 -4.41 13.82
CA VAL A 315 11.16 -3.97 12.93
C VAL A 315 10.30 -5.16 12.50
N ARG A 316 10.89 -6.30 12.15
CA ARG A 316 10.15 -7.53 11.79
C ARG A 316 9.27 -8.01 12.94
N GLU A 317 9.80 -8.10 14.16
CA GLU A 317 9.01 -8.45 15.35
C GLU A 317 7.85 -7.46 15.58
N HIS A 318 8.08 -6.17 15.34
CA HIS A 318 7.03 -5.16 15.43
C HIS A 318 5.95 -5.32 14.36
N VAL A 319 6.33 -5.55 13.10
CA VAL A 319 5.39 -5.83 12.00
C VAL A 319 4.53 -7.04 12.36
N HIS A 320 5.19 -8.16 12.72
CA HIS A 320 4.53 -9.41 13.12
C HIS A 320 3.51 -9.17 14.23
N ARG A 321 3.94 -8.55 15.34
CA ARG A 321 3.06 -8.23 16.48
C ARG A 321 1.87 -7.34 16.09
N THR A 322 2.09 -6.36 15.21
CA THR A 322 1.04 -5.42 14.78
C THR A 322 0.03 -6.12 13.86
N ASN A 323 0.50 -6.97 12.95
CA ASN A 323 -0.33 -7.82 12.10
C ASN A 323 -1.18 -8.77 12.96
N ASP A 324 -0.53 -9.52 13.85
CA ASP A 324 -1.15 -10.45 14.79
C ASP A 324 -2.25 -9.78 15.62
N GLU A 325 -1.95 -8.63 16.23
CA GLU A 325 -2.93 -7.89 17.04
C GLU A 325 -4.11 -7.44 16.18
N TRP A 326 -3.84 -6.91 14.98
CA TRP A 326 -4.87 -6.44 14.07
C TRP A 326 -5.83 -7.55 13.65
N PHE A 327 -5.29 -8.67 13.17
CA PHE A 327 -6.12 -9.78 12.74
C PHE A 327 -6.81 -10.43 13.94
N ARG A 328 -6.19 -10.56 15.12
CA ARG A 328 -6.86 -11.15 16.30
C ARG A 328 -7.98 -10.28 16.84
N VAL A 329 -7.81 -8.97 16.88
CA VAL A 329 -8.74 -8.06 17.57
C VAL A 329 -9.74 -7.43 16.61
N HIS A 330 -9.32 -7.01 15.43
CA HIS A 330 -10.12 -6.17 14.52
C HIS A 330 -10.64 -6.91 13.29
N ASN A 331 -9.95 -7.95 12.83
CA ASN A 331 -10.36 -8.73 11.67
C ASN A 331 -10.11 -10.24 11.85
N PRO A 332 -10.75 -10.88 12.86
CA PRO A 332 -10.54 -12.29 13.12
C PRO A 332 -11.09 -13.14 11.99
N MET A 333 -10.33 -14.16 11.58
CA MET A 333 -10.77 -15.18 10.64
C MET A 333 -11.98 -15.93 11.19
N VAL A 334 -11.99 -16.21 12.50
CA VAL A 334 -13.09 -16.86 13.22
C VAL A 334 -13.91 -15.83 13.98
N THR A 335 -14.91 -15.25 13.31
CA THR A 335 -15.94 -14.45 13.98
C THR A 335 -16.96 -15.35 14.69
N HIS A 336 -17.71 -14.84 15.67
CA HIS A 336 -18.80 -15.60 16.30
C HIS A 336 -19.84 -16.13 15.28
N ALA A 337 -20.13 -15.35 14.24
CA ALA A 337 -21.02 -15.78 13.17
C ALA A 337 -20.43 -16.95 12.38
N ARG A 338 -19.15 -16.86 11.97
CA ARG A 338 -18.45 -17.95 11.27
C ARG A 338 -18.34 -19.19 12.17
N GLU A 339 -18.08 -19.02 13.46
CA GLU A 339 -18.06 -20.14 14.42
C GLU A 339 -19.42 -20.87 14.46
N ASP A 340 -20.52 -20.13 14.59
CA ASP A 340 -21.87 -20.70 14.60
C ASP A 340 -22.19 -21.43 13.28
N ASP A 341 -21.81 -20.83 12.15
CA ASP A 341 -21.97 -21.43 10.82
C ASP A 341 -21.16 -22.72 10.67
N LEU A 342 -19.90 -22.73 11.10
CA LEU A 342 -19.04 -23.93 11.10
C LEU A 342 -19.63 -25.03 11.98
N ARG A 343 -20.07 -24.69 13.20
CA ARG A 343 -20.75 -25.64 14.10
C ARG A 343 -22.03 -26.21 13.47
N GLY A 344 -22.80 -25.38 12.78
CA GLY A 344 -23.97 -25.79 12.01
C GLY A 344 -23.61 -26.77 10.89
N ALA A 345 -22.63 -26.43 10.06
CA ALA A 345 -22.18 -27.23 8.92
C ALA A 345 -21.62 -28.58 9.35
N PHE A 346 -20.76 -28.63 10.38
CA PHE A 346 -20.25 -29.89 10.93
C PHE A 346 -21.38 -30.78 11.46
N LYS A 347 -22.34 -30.19 12.18
CA LYS A 347 -23.48 -30.94 12.72
C LYS A 347 -24.38 -31.50 11.62
N GLU A 348 -24.64 -30.71 10.58
CA GLU A 348 -25.43 -31.15 9.42
C GLU A 348 -24.71 -32.32 8.72
N ARG A 349 -23.41 -32.18 8.44
CA ARG A 349 -22.65 -33.22 7.76
C ARG A 349 -22.54 -34.52 8.54
N LEU A 350 -22.38 -34.43 9.86
CA LEU A 350 -22.38 -35.60 10.75
C LEU A 350 -23.75 -36.29 10.84
N ALA A 351 -24.84 -35.56 10.54
CA ALA A 351 -26.19 -36.12 10.53
C ALA A 351 -26.56 -36.78 9.20
N GLU A 352 -25.83 -36.50 8.11
CA GLU A 352 -26.06 -37.14 6.82
C GLU A 352 -25.84 -38.66 6.94
N PRO A 353 -26.82 -39.48 6.53
CA PRO A 353 -26.67 -40.93 6.58
C PRO A 353 -25.54 -41.33 5.64
N ASN A 354 -24.43 -41.76 6.23
CA ASN A 354 -23.29 -42.24 5.46
C ASN A 354 -23.71 -43.55 4.76
N ASP A 355 -24.08 -43.46 3.48
CA ASP A 355 -24.56 -44.57 2.64
C ASP A 355 -23.52 -45.71 2.52
N GLY A 356 -22.30 -45.51 3.01
CA GLY A 356 -21.14 -46.39 2.84
C GLY A 356 -20.86 -47.44 3.92
N GLY A 357 -21.42 -47.41 5.13
CA GLY A 357 -21.15 -48.52 6.07
C GLY A 357 -21.41 -48.30 7.56
N GLY A 358 -22.29 -49.15 8.11
CA GLY A 358 -22.27 -49.68 9.48
C GLY A 358 -21.76 -48.77 10.60
N GLY A 359 -22.45 -47.66 10.86
CA GLY A 359 -22.07 -46.69 11.90
C GLY A 359 -22.01 -47.28 13.31
N SER A 360 -20.82 -47.25 13.90
CA SER A 360 -20.64 -47.33 15.35
C SER A 360 -21.12 -46.03 15.98
N LYS A 361 -22.17 -46.09 16.82
CA LYS A 361 -22.70 -44.93 17.56
C LYS A 361 -21.75 -44.54 18.69
N ASN A 362 -20.64 -43.90 18.36
CA ASN A 362 -19.82 -43.22 19.35
C ASN A 362 -20.26 -41.75 19.42
N ASP A 363 -21.06 -41.42 20.43
CA ASP A 363 -21.55 -40.06 20.76
C ASP A 363 -20.44 -39.07 21.20
N GLY A 364 -19.16 -39.45 21.10
CA GLY A 364 -18.07 -38.82 21.85
C GLY A 364 -17.19 -37.82 21.11
N GLY A 365 -17.44 -37.52 19.83
CA GLY A 365 -16.57 -36.63 19.05
C GLY A 365 -16.36 -37.14 17.63
N ALA A 366 -17.44 -37.17 16.85
CA ALA A 366 -17.34 -37.59 15.46
C ALA A 366 -16.51 -36.57 14.66
N ALA A 367 -15.43 -37.03 14.05
CA ALA A 367 -14.58 -36.23 13.20
C ALA A 367 -15.02 -36.39 11.74
N LEU A 368 -15.00 -35.30 10.98
CA LEU A 368 -15.23 -35.33 9.53
C LEU A 368 -13.91 -35.58 8.80
N PRO A 369 -13.92 -36.23 7.62
CA PRO A 369 -12.73 -36.36 6.79
C PRO A 369 -12.14 -34.98 6.44
N LEU A 370 -10.80 -34.87 6.39
CA LEU A 370 -10.12 -33.60 6.12
C LEU A 370 -10.59 -32.89 4.85
N ARG A 371 -10.91 -33.64 3.81
CA ARG A 371 -11.44 -33.08 2.56
C ARG A 371 -12.78 -32.38 2.74
N GLU A 372 -13.68 -32.96 3.55
CA GLU A 372 -14.95 -32.32 3.88
C GLU A 372 -14.74 -31.12 4.81
N CYS A 373 -13.78 -31.21 5.73
CA CYS A 373 -13.42 -30.09 6.60
C CYS A 373 -12.91 -28.90 5.78
N TYR A 374 -12.03 -29.12 4.80
CA TYR A 374 -11.57 -28.07 3.88
C TYR A 374 -12.73 -27.38 3.12
N GLU A 375 -13.70 -28.16 2.64
CA GLU A 375 -14.88 -27.61 1.96
C GLU A 375 -15.80 -26.81 2.89
N ILE A 376 -15.84 -27.16 4.18
CA ILE A 376 -16.62 -26.44 5.20
C ILE A 376 -15.87 -25.20 5.71
N LEU A 377 -14.57 -25.31 5.95
CA LEU A 377 -13.76 -24.27 6.58
C LEU A 377 -13.54 -23.07 5.67
N PHE A 378 -13.36 -23.32 4.37
CA PHE A 378 -13.03 -22.29 3.40
C PHE A 378 -14.15 -22.10 2.40
N THR A 379 -14.49 -20.85 2.13
CA THR A 379 -15.40 -20.42 1.07
C THR A 379 -14.84 -20.71 -0.32
N ASP A 380 -15.69 -20.72 -1.35
CA ASP A 380 -15.26 -20.91 -2.74
C ASP A 380 -14.14 -19.94 -3.16
N ALA A 381 -14.19 -18.69 -2.67
CA ALA A 381 -13.19 -17.66 -2.94
C ALA A 381 -11.87 -17.92 -2.19
N GLU A 382 -11.92 -18.32 -0.92
CA GLU A 382 -10.71 -18.70 -0.17
C GLU A 382 -10.04 -19.92 -0.83
N ARG A 383 -10.81 -20.91 -1.28
CA ARG A 383 -10.30 -22.11 -1.97
C ARG A 383 -9.72 -21.85 -3.36
N GLU A 384 -9.98 -20.70 -3.96
CA GLU A 384 -9.29 -20.27 -5.20
C GLU A 384 -7.83 -19.91 -4.92
N HIS A 385 -7.52 -19.51 -3.69
CA HIS A 385 -6.19 -19.06 -3.28
C HIS A 385 -5.47 -20.05 -2.35
N LEU A 386 -6.21 -20.85 -1.59
CA LEU A 386 -5.67 -21.90 -0.73
C LEU A 386 -6.11 -23.26 -1.26
N GLU A 387 -5.33 -23.84 -2.17
CA GLU A 387 -5.60 -25.20 -2.68
C GLU A 387 -5.55 -26.25 -1.56
N TYR A 388 -6.21 -27.39 -1.78
CA TYR A 388 -6.31 -28.46 -0.78
C TYR A 388 -4.94 -28.98 -0.33
N ASP A 389 -3.95 -29.01 -1.22
CA ASP A 389 -2.59 -29.47 -0.90
C ASP A 389 -1.91 -28.51 0.09
N HIS A 390 -2.06 -27.19 -0.08
CA HIS A 390 -1.55 -26.21 0.90
C HIS A 390 -2.26 -26.32 2.25
N PHE A 391 -3.58 -26.55 2.25
CA PHE A 391 -4.31 -26.83 3.49
C PHE A 391 -3.76 -28.06 4.23
N LEU A 392 -3.35 -29.11 3.51
CA LEU A 392 -2.74 -30.28 4.15
C LEU A 392 -1.37 -29.98 4.76
N GLU A 393 -0.56 -29.15 4.09
CA GLU A 393 0.73 -28.68 4.64
C GLU A 393 0.52 -27.89 5.94
N ASP A 394 -0.42 -26.95 5.94
CA ASP A 394 -0.78 -26.16 7.14
C ASP A 394 -1.32 -27.05 8.26
N TRP A 395 -2.15 -28.03 7.91
CA TRP A 395 -2.69 -29.01 8.85
C TRP A 395 -1.61 -29.88 9.49
N GLU A 396 -0.62 -30.32 8.71
CA GLU A 396 0.53 -31.08 9.22
C GLU A 396 1.35 -30.22 10.19
N ALA A 397 1.65 -28.98 9.82
CA ALA A 397 2.35 -28.03 10.70
C ALA A 397 1.59 -27.80 12.02
N PHE A 398 0.28 -27.61 11.97
CA PHE A 398 -0.59 -27.48 13.14
C PHE A 398 -0.54 -28.72 14.05
N ARG A 399 -0.47 -29.91 13.48
CA ARG A 399 -0.34 -31.14 14.27
C ARG A 399 1.02 -31.26 14.93
N GLU A 400 2.08 -30.89 14.24
CA GLU A 400 3.45 -30.90 14.78
C GLU A 400 3.59 -29.94 15.97
N SER A 401 3.08 -28.71 15.86
CA SER A 401 3.10 -27.70 16.92
C SER A 401 2.32 -28.16 18.16
N ASN A 402 1.14 -28.75 17.97
CA ASN A 402 0.26 -29.18 19.06
C ASN A 402 0.66 -30.52 19.70
N SER A 403 1.32 -31.41 18.95
CA SER A 403 1.83 -32.68 19.49
C SER A 403 2.94 -32.49 20.53
N SER A 404 3.72 -31.41 20.39
CA SER A 404 4.86 -31.10 21.26
C SER A 404 4.45 -30.55 22.63
N SER A 405 3.29 -29.90 22.73
CA SER A 405 2.80 -29.24 23.95
C SER A 405 2.17 -30.22 24.96
N CYS A 406 1.63 -31.34 24.49
CA CYS A 406 0.90 -32.29 25.32
C CYS A 406 1.81 -33.42 25.82
N GLY A 407 2.78 -33.07 26.66
CA GLY A 407 3.69 -34.01 27.31
C GLY A 407 2.98 -34.97 28.26
N GLY A 408 2.36 -36.02 27.74
CA GLY A 408 1.92 -37.17 28.53
C GLY A 408 0.59 -37.79 28.10
N ASP A 409 0.68 -38.94 27.43
CA ASP A 409 -0.22 -40.09 27.57
C ASP A 409 -1.73 -39.85 27.39
N ALA A 410 -2.13 -38.77 26.72
CA ALA A 410 -3.46 -38.66 26.13
C ALA A 410 -3.46 -39.53 24.86
N GLY A 411 -3.62 -40.85 25.06
CA GLY A 411 -3.84 -41.85 24.02
C GLY A 411 -5.16 -41.63 23.27
N ALA A 412 -5.31 -40.48 22.64
CA ALA A 412 -6.34 -40.20 21.67
C ALA A 412 -5.82 -40.71 20.33
N GLU A 413 -6.41 -41.82 19.88
CA GLU A 413 -6.55 -42.14 18.47
C GLU A 413 -7.27 -40.97 17.77
N GLU A 414 -6.59 -39.83 17.58
CA GLU A 414 -6.96 -38.91 16.50
C GLU A 414 -6.75 -39.70 15.22
N GLY A 415 -7.81 -40.39 14.80
CA GLY A 415 -7.84 -41.20 13.60
C GLY A 415 -7.23 -40.40 12.45
N GLU A 416 -6.33 -41.05 11.73
CA GLU A 416 -5.36 -40.53 10.74
C GLU A 416 -5.89 -39.61 9.62
N GLY A 417 -7.16 -39.18 9.62
CA GLY A 417 -7.70 -38.40 8.52
C GLY A 417 -8.95 -37.59 8.81
N GLY A 418 -9.17 -37.14 10.05
CA GLY A 418 -10.32 -36.28 10.33
C GLY A 418 -10.10 -35.19 11.38
N MET A 419 -11.04 -34.24 11.39
CA MET A 419 -11.04 -33.08 12.27
C MET A 419 -12.42 -32.95 12.93
N THR A 420 -12.45 -32.66 14.23
CA THR A 420 -13.68 -32.26 14.93
C THR A 420 -13.88 -30.75 14.79
N VAL A 421 -15.09 -30.23 15.04
CA VAL A 421 -15.31 -28.77 14.94
C VAL A 421 -14.43 -27.98 15.91
N GLU A 422 -14.16 -28.50 17.11
CA GLU A 422 -13.25 -27.84 18.07
C GLU A 422 -11.81 -27.78 17.56
N VAL A 423 -11.34 -28.84 16.91
CA VAL A 423 -10.00 -28.85 16.30
C VAL A 423 -9.95 -27.94 15.08
N ALA A 424 -11.04 -27.86 14.32
CA ALA A 424 -11.16 -26.98 13.17
C ALA A 424 -11.12 -25.49 13.55
N LEU A 425 -11.81 -25.11 14.63
CA LEU A 425 -11.77 -23.75 15.15
C LEU A 425 -10.36 -23.39 15.65
N ARG A 426 -9.72 -24.28 16.40
CA ARG A 426 -8.33 -24.07 16.84
C ARG A 426 -7.34 -23.99 15.68
N PHE A 427 -7.55 -24.79 14.64
CA PHE A 427 -6.75 -24.75 13.42
C PHE A 427 -6.88 -23.39 12.72
N LEU A 428 -8.10 -22.87 12.55
CA LEU A 428 -8.33 -21.55 11.97
C LEU A 428 -7.79 -20.41 12.85
N GLU A 429 -7.83 -20.55 14.18
CA GLU A 429 -7.23 -19.59 15.11
C GLU A 429 -5.69 -19.57 15.04
N GLU A 430 -5.04 -20.70 14.73
CA GLU A 430 -3.58 -20.82 14.60
C GLU A 430 -3.07 -20.46 13.20
N MET A 431 -3.89 -20.67 12.15
CA MET A 431 -3.61 -20.18 10.80
C MET A 431 -3.59 -18.65 10.69
N GLN A 432 -4.22 -17.98 11.65
CA GLN A 432 -4.39 -16.54 11.70
C GLN A 432 -3.23 -15.85 12.44
#